data_AF-A0A818FZA8-F1
#
_entry.id   AF-A0A818FZA8-F1
#
_cell.length_a   1.000
_cell.length_b   1.000
_cell.length_c   1.000
_cell.angle_alpha   90.00
_cell.angle_beta   90.00
_cell.angle_gamma   90.00
#
_symmetry.space_group_name_H-M   'P 1'
#
loop_
_entity.id
_entity.type
_entity.pdbx_description
1 polymer ?
#
loop_
_entity_poly.entity_id
_entity_poly.type
_entity_poly.pdbx_seq_one_letter_code
_entity_poly.pdbx_strand_id
1 'polypeptide(L)'
;MMDLLNQARKLNVSICCFDTAQCRDRQHTWQLNSTHVYKPRTGNPGKNFPYKPAAIISATFTEVLFLDCDAYVTRDPIDLFLSDPMYLKFGALFFPDGYQSRQHSAVWNLFNTTCGEHEYELDSAAILVDKKRVWNGLYMTNLMNANYEVFYNVIVF
;
A
#
# COMPACT_ATOMS: atom_id res chain seq x y z
N MET A 1 8.19 -13.91 -10.82
CA MET A 1 6.91 -13.31 -11.29
C MET A 1 6.18 -14.16 -12.33
N MET A 2 6.86 -14.78 -13.30
CA MET A 2 6.21 -15.67 -14.29
C MET A 2 5.49 -16.88 -13.65
N ASP A 3 6.00 -17.44 -12.56
CA ASP A 3 5.31 -18.54 -11.84
C ASP A 3 4.01 -18.11 -11.15
N LEU A 4 3.96 -16.90 -10.59
CA LEU A 4 2.75 -16.32 -10.00
C LEU A 4 1.66 -16.10 -11.06
N LEU A 5 2.04 -15.63 -12.25
CA LEU A 5 1.12 -15.49 -13.38
C LEU A 5 0.57 -16.84 -13.85
N ASN A 6 1.34 -17.93 -13.74
CA ASN A 6 0.86 -19.28 -14.04
C ASN A 6 -0.10 -19.81 -12.96
N GLN A 7 0.09 -19.44 -11.68
CA GLN A 7 -0.83 -19.78 -10.60
C GLN A 7 -2.16 -19.02 -10.68
N ALA A 8 -2.17 -17.79 -11.20
CA ALA A 8 -3.39 -16.99 -11.41
C ALA A 8 -4.52 -17.75 -12.13
N ARG A 9 -4.15 -18.55 -13.14
CA ARG A 9 -5.09 -19.41 -13.89
C ARG A 9 -5.88 -20.35 -13.00
N LYS A 10 -5.27 -20.87 -11.93
CA LYS A 10 -5.92 -21.82 -11.02
C LYS A 10 -6.93 -21.11 -10.12
N LEU A 11 -6.59 -19.91 -9.67
CA LEU A 11 -7.31 -19.17 -8.63
C LEU A 11 -8.48 -18.31 -9.15
N ASN A 12 -8.75 -18.28 -10.46
CA ASN A 12 -9.78 -17.43 -11.06
C ASN A 12 -9.63 -15.94 -10.69
N VAL A 13 -8.38 -15.49 -10.63
CA VAL A 13 -8.01 -14.10 -10.32
C VAL A 13 -7.24 -13.49 -11.49
N SER A 14 -7.40 -12.18 -11.67
CA SER A 14 -6.62 -11.40 -12.62
C SER A 14 -5.36 -10.85 -11.92
N ILE A 15 -4.19 -11.05 -12.52
CA ILE A 15 -2.92 -10.52 -12.01
C ILE A 15 -2.33 -9.56 -13.04
N CYS A 16 -1.86 -8.40 -12.57
CA CYS A 16 -1.19 -7.40 -13.40
C CYS A 16 0.26 -7.20 -12.97
N CYS A 17 1.15 -7.09 -13.94
CA CYS A 17 2.55 -6.71 -13.71
C CYS A 17 2.66 -5.18 -13.73
N PHE A 18 3.17 -4.59 -12.65
CA PHE A 18 3.31 -3.14 -12.50
C PHE A 18 4.31 -2.53 -13.48
N ASP A 19 5.43 -3.21 -13.75
CA ASP A 19 6.49 -2.66 -14.61
C ASP A 19 6.04 -2.56 -16.07
N THR A 20 5.33 -3.59 -16.52
CA THR A 20 4.89 -3.74 -17.92
C THR A 20 3.47 -3.26 -18.16
N ALA A 21 2.68 -3.01 -17.11
CA ALA A 21 1.23 -2.78 -17.18
C ALA A 21 0.43 -3.95 -17.80
N GLN A 22 1.05 -5.12 -17.95
CA GLN A 22 0.43 -6.28 -18.55
C GLN A 22 -0.40 -7.05 -17.53
N CYS A 23 -1.67 -7.24 -17.82
CA CYS A 23 -2.60 -8.03 -17.02
C CYS A 23 -2.88 -9.38 -17.68
N ARG A 24 -3.14 -10.38 -16.84
CA ARG A 24 -3.48 -11.73 -17.27
C ARG A 24 -4.53 -12.34 -16.37
N ASP A 25 -5.54 -12.95 -16.98
CA ASP A 25 -6.52 -13.82 -16.32
C ASP A 25 -6.49 -15.24 -16.92
N ARG A 26 -7.55 -16.03 -16.69
CA ARG A 26 -7.66 -17.40 -17.22
C ARG A 26 -7.54 -17.49 -18.73
N GLN A 27 -8.09 -16.54 -19.47
CA GLN A 27 -8.31 -16.64 -20.93
C GLN A 27 -7.59 -15.54 -21.72
N HIS A 28 -7.36 -14.37 -21.12
CA HIS A 28 -6.94 -13.18 -21.83
C HIS A 28 -5.68 -12.55 -21.22
N THR A 29 -4.94 -11.89 -22.11
CA THR A 29 -3.84 -11.00 -21.76
C THR A 29 -4.17 -9.63 -22.34
N TRP A 30 -4.10 -8.58 -21.54
CA TRP A 30 -4.34 -7.21 -22.00
C TRP A 30 -3.39 -6.23 -21.31
N GLN A 31 -3.39 -4.99 -21.78
CA GLN A 31 -2.56 -3.91 -21.25
C GLN A 31 -3.46 -2.88 -20.56
N LEU A 32 -3.06 -2.46 -19.36
CA LEU A 32 -3.65 -1.29 -18.72
C LEU A 32 -3.12 -0.03 -19.38
N ASN A 33 -3.97 0.98 -19.49
CA ASN A 33 -3.55 2.28 -19.99
C ASN A 33 -2.50 2.86 -19.03
N SER A 34 -1.41 3.45 -19.55
CA SER A 34 -0.28 3.90 -18.72
C SER A 34 -0.66 4.98 -17.70
N THR A 35 -1.79 5.66 -17.91
CA THR A 35 -2.38 6.62 -16.98
C THR A 35 -2.95 5.99 -15.71
N HIS A 36 -3.24 4.68 -15.74
CA HIS A 36 -3.86 3.94 -14.63
C HIS A 36 -2.85 3.15 -13.82
N VAL A 37 -1.60 3.06 -14.28
CA VAL A 37 -0.54 2.29 -13.63
C VAL A 37 0.49 3.27 -13.10
N TYR A 38 0.46 3.47 -11.78
CA TYR A 38 1.50 4.22 -11.12
C TYR A 38 2.75 3.34 -11.02
N LYS A 39 3.82 3.77 -11.72
CA LYS A 39 5.09 3.04 -11.69
C LYS A 39 5.93 3.51 -10.50
N PRO A 40 6.28 2.62 -9.57
CA PRO A 40 7.22 2.96 -8.52
C PRO A 40 8.56 3.35 -9.15
N ARG A 41 9.21 4.38 -8.61
CA ARG A 41 10.51 4.81 -9.09
C ARG A 41 11.55 3.78 -8.62
N THR A 42 12.17 3.08 -9.55
CA THR A 42 13.29 2.18 -9.24
C THR A 42 14.54 3.02 -9.01
N GLY A 43 14.72 3.51 -7.79
CA GLY A 43 16.05 3.87 -7.27
C GLY A 43 16.87 2.60 -7.01
N ASN A 44 18.12 2.76 -6.55
CA ASN A 44 19.05 1.66 -6.26
C ASN A 44 18.31 0.40 -5.72
N PRO A 45 18.43 -0.78 -6.34
CA PRO A 45 17.52 -1.94 -6.15
C PRO A 45 17.48 -2.53 -4.72
N GLY A 46 18.20 -1.95 -3.76
CA GLY A 46 18.24 -2.38 -2.37
C GLY A 46 17.14 -1.83 -1.45
N LYS A 47 16.34 -0.83 -1.87
CA LYS A 47 15.27 -0.24 -1.01
C LYS A 47 13.88 -0.43 -1.63
N ASN A 48 13.32 -1.65 -1.49
CA ASN A 48 12.10 -2.15 -2.14
C ASN A 48 10.75 -1.70 -1.53
N PHE A 49 10.68 -0.54 -0.88
CA PHE A 49 9.43 -0.11 -0.21
C PHE A 49 8.35 0.61 -1.06
N PRO A 50 8.58 1.09 -2.31
CA PRO A 50 7.59 1.96 -2.97
C PRO A 50 6.41 1.20 -3.62
N TYR A 51 6.43 -0.13 -3.63
CA TYR A 51 5.44 -0.92 -4.37
C TYR A 51 4.05 -0.96 -3.74
N LYS A 52 3.94 -0.89 -2.39
CA LYS A 52 2.64 -0.99 -1.71
C LYS A 52 1.70 0.17 -2.07
N PRO A 53 2.12 1.44 -1.96
CA PRO A 53 1.26 2.57 -2.33
C PRO A 53 0.97 2.61 -3.83
N ALA A 54 1.94 2.24 -4.67
CA ALA A 54 1.76 2.12 -6.11
C ALA A 54 0.66 1.12 -6.48
N ALA A 55 0.64 -0.03 -5.78
CA ALA A 55 -0.38 -1.06 -5.97
C ALA A 55 -1.78 -0.56 -5.57
N ILE A 56 -1.91 0.07 -4.41
CA ILE A 56 -3.18 0.63 -3.93
C ILE A 56 -3.72 1.69 -4.89
N ILE A 57 -2.86 2.64 -5.32
CA ILE A 57 -3.24 3.72 -6.23
C ILE A 57 -3.73 3.15 -7.56
N SER A 58 -2.99 2.20 -8.14
CA SER A 58 -3.29 1.61 -9.45
C SER A 58 -4.47 0.63 -9.45
N ALA A 59 -4.90 0.14 -8.28
CA ALA A 59 -6.05 -0.74 -8.17
C ALA A 59 -7.31 -0.04 -8.72
N THR A 60 -8.17 -0.74 -9.45
CA THR A 60 -9.40 -0.14 -10.00
C THR A 60 -10.52 0.04 -8.97
N PHE A 61 -10.38 -0.58 -7.81
CA PHE A 61 -11.37 -0.53 -6.73
C PHE A 61 -11.34 0.82 -6.01
N THR A 62 -12.50 1.29 -5.57
CA THR A 62 -12.59 2.50 -4.71
C THR A 62 -12.09 2.19 -3.31
N GLU A 63 -12.55 1.06 -2.75
CA GLU A 63 -12.14 0.54 -1.45
C GLU A 63 -11.17 -0.61 -1.67
N VAL A 64 -10.02 -0.57 -1.03
CA VAL A 64 -8.91 -1.51 -1.25
C VAL A 64 -8.49 -2.11 0.08
N LEU A 65 -8.51 -3.44 0.17
CA LEU A 65 -7.72 -4.21 1.14
C LEU A 65 -6.42 -4.63 0.45
N PHE A 66 -5.30 -4.04 0.87
CA PHE A 66 -3.96 -4.44 0.49
C PHE A 66 -3.42 -5.43 1.53
N LEU A 67 -2.77 -6.48 1.03
CA LEU A 67 -2.13 -7.52 1.84
C LEU A 67 -0.74 -7.81 1.27
N ASP A 68 0.24 -7.99 2.16
CA ASP A 68 1.52 -8.58 1.78
C ASP A 68 1.31 -10.04 1.32
N CYS A 69 2.24 -10.54 0.50
CA CYS A 69 2.10 -11.86 -0.13
C CYS A 69 2.21 -13.03 0.84
N ASP A 70 2.69 -12.78 2.05
CA ASP A 70 2.82 -13.70 3.18
C ASP A 70 1.75 -13.46 4.27
N ALA A 71 0.79 -12.56 4.03
CA ALA A 71 -0.36 -12.38 4.91
C ALA A 71 -1.44 -13.42 4.63
N TYR A 72 -1.97 -14.04 5.70
CA TYR A 72 -3.02 -15.06 5.62
C TYR A 72 -4.34 -14.53 6.16
N VAL A 73 -5.38 -14.55 5.35
CA VAL A 73 -6.74 -14.18 5.74
C VAL A 73 -7.42 -15.37 6.42
N THR A 74 -7.70 -15.24 7.72
CA THR A 74 -8.27 -16.34 8.55
C THR A 74 -9.78 -16.20 8.79
N ARG A 75 -10.38 -15.07 8.42
CA ARG A 75 -11.81 -14.77 8.54
C ARG A 75 -12.25 -13.91 7.36
N ASP A 76 -13.55 -13.86 7.09
CA ASP A 76 -14.09 -12.97 6.05
C ASP A 76 -13.73 -11.51 6.36
N PRO A 77 -13.00 -10.81 5.48
CA PRO A 77 -12.59 -9.44 5.73
C PRO A 77 -13.72 -8.41 5.55
N ILE A 78 -14.92 -8.82 5.11
CA ILE A 78 -16.02 -7.89 4.84
C ILE A 78 -16.42 -7.04 6.05
N ASP A 79 -16.32 -7.61 7.26
CA ASP A 79 -16.68 -6.91 8.50
C ASP A 79 -15.80 -5.69 8.74
N LEU A 80 -14.56 -5.68 8.25
CA LEU A 80 -13.66 -4.53 8.36
C LEU A 80 -14.17 -3.32 7.57
N PHE A 81 -14.84 -3.55 6.44
CA PHE A 81 -15.42 -2.48 5.62
C PHE A 81 -16.78 -2.01 6.18
N LEU A 82 -17.59 -2.94 6.68
CA LEU A 82 -18.97 -2.67 7.04
C LEU A 82 -19.17 -2.23 8.49
N SER A 83 -18.27 -2.63 9.39
CA SER A 83 -18.51 -2.51 10.84
C SER A 83 -17.36 -1.92 11.64
N ASP A 84 -16.14 -1.86 11.11
CA ASP A 84 -15.02 -1.28 11.84
C ASP A 84 -15.19 0.24 12.05
N PRO A 85 -15.21 0.73 13.30
CA PRO A 85 -15.50 2.13 13.58
C PRO A 85 -14.41 3.08 13.05
N MET A 86 -13.15 2.64 12.98
CA MET A 86 -12.06 3.46 12.49
C MET A 86 -12.12 3.58 10.97
N TYR A 87 -12.37 2.46 10.27
CA TYR A 87 -12.58 2.49 8.84
C TYR A 87 -13.79 3.36 8.45
N LEU A 88 -14.94 3.15 9.11
CA LEU A 88 -16.14 3.94 8.83
C LEU A 88 -15.90 5.43 9.08
N LYS A 89 -15.19 5.79 10.17
CA LYS A 89 -14.91 7.18 10.54
C LYS A 89 -13.87 7.87 9.67
N PHE A 90 -12.79 7.20 9.28
CA PHE A 90 -11.65 7.83 8.60
C PHE A 90 -11.49 7.43 7.13
N GLY A 91 -12.04 6.30 6.71
CA GLY A 91 -11.85 5.74 5.37
C GLY A 91 -10.46 5.12 5.23
N ALA A 92 -9.77 4.89 6.34
CA ALA A 92 -8.54 4.13 6.40
C ALA A 92 -8.51 3.34 7.71
N LEU A 93 -8.02 2.12 7.63
CA LEU A 93 -7.76 1.27 8.77
C LEU A 93 -6.34 0.70 8.61
N PHE A 94 -5.55 0.92 9.64
CA PHE A 94 -4.19 0.44 9.81
C PHE A 94 -4.10 -0.34 11.11
N PHE A 95 -3.14 -1.26 11.17
CA PHE A 95 -2.90 -2.07 12.35
C PHE A 95 -1.65 -1.56 13.07
N PRO A 96 -1.62 -1.57 14.41
CA PRO A 96 -0.41 -1.24 15.14
C PRO A 96 0.65 -2.31 14.87
N ASP A 97 1.87 -1.87 14.58
CA ASP A 97 3.06 -2.72 14.65
C ASP A 97 3.33 -3.09 16.11
N GLY A 98 4.03 -4.21 16.34
CA GLY A 98 4.42 -4.67 17.67
C GLY A 98 5.37 -3.72 18.39
N TYR A 99 5.91 -2.73 17.70
CA TYR A 99 6.80 -1.70 18.24
C TYR A 99 6.06 -0.38 18.44
N GLN A 100 6.09 0.12 19.68
CA GLN A 100 5.82 1.53 19.92
C GLN A 100 6.98 2.35 19.37
N SER A 101 6.68 3.38 18.57
CA SER A 101 7.72 4.19 17.95
C SER A 101 8.65 4.74 19.03
N ARG A 102 9.96 4.51 18.86
CA ARG A 102 10.95 5.32 19.56
C ARG A 102 10.93 6.68 18.88
N GLN A 103 10.56 7.71 19.62
CA GLN A 103 10.41 9.10 19.16
C GLN A 103 11.22 9.43 17.89
N HIS A 104 10.55 9.45 16.73
CA HIS A 104 11.13 9.89 15.46
C HIS A 104 11.08 11.42 15.35
N SER A 105 11.80 12.10 16.25
CA SER A 105 11.77 13.56 16.35
C SER A 105 12.06 14.25 15.00
N ALA A 106 12.91 13.66 14.15
CA ALA A 106 13.24 14.20 12.84
C ALA A 106 12.04 14.22 11.88
N VAL A 107 11.16 13.20 11.92
CA VAL A 107 9.97 13.10 11.07
C VAL A 107 8.91 14.11 11.52
N TRP A 108 8.71 14.22 12.83
CA TRP A 108 7.79 15.20 13.41
C TRP A 108 8.21 16.64 13.16
N ASN A 109 9.51 16.91 13.24
CA ASN A 109 10.09 18.19 12.86
C ASN A 109 9.91 18.48 11.36
N LEU A 110 10.11 17.47 10.50
CA LEU A 110 9.94 17.62 9.05
C LEU A 110 8.50 18.00 8.68
N PHE A 111 7.51 17.41 9.36
CA PHE A 111 6.09 17.71 9.13
C PHE A 111 5.55 18.84 10.01
N ASN A 112 6.40 19.47 10.83
CA ASN A 112 6.04 20.51 11.78
C ASN A 112 4.75 20.17 12.57
N THR A 113 4.68 18.93 13.05
CA THR A 113 3.51 18.40 13.74
C THR A 113 3.89 17.90 15.12
N THR A 114 3.03 18.16 16.09
CA THR A 114 3.13 17.62 17.45
C THR A 114 2.38 16.30 17.48
N CYS A 115 2.97 15.19 17.00
CA CYS A 115 2.34 13.88 17.20
C CYS A 115 2.61 13.34 18.60
N GLY A 116 1.63 12.61 19.13
CA GLY A 116 1.56 12.21 20.53
C GLY A 116 2.70 11.30 20.93
N GLU A 117 3.25 11.54 22.12
CA GLU A 117 4.06 10.53 22.79
C GLU A 117 3.22 9.25 22.92
N HIS A 118 3.82 8.08 22.64
CA HIS A 118 3.22 6.74 22.79
C HIS A 118 2.28 6.23 21.67
N GLU A 119 2.40 6.74 20.45
CA GLU A 119 1.72 6.13 19.30
C GLU A 119 2.46 4.86 18.81
N TYR A 120 1.67 3.85 18.42
CA TYR A 120 2.18 2.64 17.78
C TYR A 120 2.58 2.95 16.33
N GLU A 121 3.69 2.35 15.87
CA GLU A 121 3.98 2.34 14.44
C GLU A 121 2.87 1.59 13.69
N LEU A 122 2.78 1.79 12.38
CA LEU A 122 1.76 1.15 11.57
C LEU A 122 2.36 -0.05 10.86
N ASP A 123 1.74 -1.20 11.02
CA ASP A 123 2.03 -2.38 10.21
C ASP A 123 1.44 -2.19 8.81
N SER A 124 2.30 -2.32 7.80
CA SER A 124 1.95 -2.19 6.40
C SER A 124 1.66 -3.54 5.72
N ALA A 125 1.66 -4.65 6.45
CA ALA A 125 1.30 -5.97 5.97
C ALA A 125 -0.18 -6.07 5.60
N ALA A 126 -1.04 -5.27 6.23
CA ALA A 126 -2.45 -5.12 5.90
C ALA A 126 -2.88 -3.66 5.96
N ILE A 127 -3.47 -3.15 4.87
CA ILE A 127 -3.93 -1.77 4.78
C ILE A 127 -5.33 -1.76 4.16
N LEU A 128 -6.30 -1.12 4.81
CA LEU A 128 -7.61 -0.87 4.21
C LEU A 128 -7.81 0.62 3.97
N VAL A 129 -8.21 1.00 2.76
CA VAL A 129 -8.47 2.39 2.40
C VAL A 129 -9.65 2.55 1.45
N ASP A 130 -10.46 3.58 1.69
CA ASP A 130 -11.33 4.21 0.70
C ASP A 130 -10.54 5.32 0.02
N LYS A 131 -10.12 5.07 -1.22
CA LYS A 131 -9.27 5.99 -1.97
C LYS A 131 -9.92 7.34 -2.22
N LYS A 132 -11.25 7.45 -2.27
CA LYS A 132 -11.92 8.75 -2.44
C LYS A 132 -11.76 9.63 -1.21
N ARG A 133 -11.71 9.03 -0.02
CA ARG A 133 -11.61 9.73 1.25
C ARG A 133 -10.18 10.07 1.63
N VAL A 134 -9.22 9.23 1.27
CA VAL A 134 -7.82 9.36 1.70
C VAL A 134 -6.84 9.65 0.57
N TRP A 135 -7.32 10.16 -0.57
CA TRP A 135 -6.50 10.42 -1.76
C TRP A 135 -5.27 11.28 -1.47
N ASN A 136 -5.41 12.31 -0.65
CA ASN A 136 -4.29 13.18 -0.27
C ASN A 136 -3.20 12.42 0.49
N GLY A 137 -3.58 11.50 1.38
CA GLY A 137 -2.64 10.64 2.09
C GLY A 137 -1.88 9.72 1.14
N LEU A 138 -2.60 9.06 0.22
CA LEU A 138 -1.98 8.19 -0.81
C LEU A 138 -1.02 8.98 -1.72
N TYR A 139 -1.42 10.18 -2.14
CA TYR A 139 -0.57 11.06 -2.94
C TYR A 139 0.67 11.51 -2.17
N MET A 140 0.54 11.79 -0.87
CA MET A 140 1.67 12.13 0.00
C MET A 140 2.65 10.96 0.14
N THR A 141 2.17 9.75 0.43
CA THR A 141 3.02 8.56 0.47
C THR A 141 3.75 8.37 -0.85
N ASN A 142 3.07 8.66 -1.95
CA ASN A 142 3.68 8.58 -3.25
C ASN A 142 4.77 9.63 -3.50
N LEU A 143 4.53 10.88 -3.08
CA LEU A 143 5.54 11.94 -3.09
C LEU A 143 6.76 11.55 -2.25
N MET A 144 6.54 10.95 -1.08
CA MET A 144 7.61 10.48 -0.20
C MET A 144 8.44 9.39 -0.89
N ASN A 145 7.79 8.43 -1.57
CA ASN A 145 8.46 7.41 -2.35
C ASN A 145 9.26 7.99 -3.53
N ALA A 146 8.72 9.00 -4.22
CA ALA A 146 9.41 9.68 -5.32
C ALA A 146 10.66 10.44 -4.87
N ASN A 147 10.70 10.82 -3.59
CA ASN A 147 11.77 11.54 -2.91
C ASN A 147 12.40 10.69 -1.79
N TYR A 148 12.53 9.37 -2.00
CA TYR A 148 13.00 8.43 -0.98
C TYR A 148 14.39 8.81 -0.40
N GLU A 149 15.25 9.47 -1.19
CA GLU A 149 16.56 10.00 -0.74
C GLU A 149 16.44 10.94 0.47
N VAL A 150 15.33 11.67 0.58
CA VAL A 150 15.03 12.56 1.70
C VAL A 150 14.29 11.78 2.78
N PHE A 151 13.18 11.16 2.40
CA PHE A 151 12.25 10.59 3.37
C PHE A 151 12.77 9.31 4.00
N TYR A 152 13.37 8.38 3.25
CA TYR A 152 13.80 7.10 3.80
C TYR A 152 15.08 7.22 4.62
N ASN A 153 15.92 8.21 4.35
CA ASN A 153 17.09 8.47 5.20
C ASN A 153 16.70 9.11 6.56
N VAL A 154 15.48 9.63 6.67
CA VAL A 154 14.94 10.24 7.90
C VAL A 154 13.95 9.31 8.62
N ILE A 155 13.29 8.40 7.89
CA ILE A 155 12.16 7.59 8.38
C ILE A 155 12.49 6.09 8.48
N VAL A 156 13.43 5.56 7.69
CA VAL A 156 13.69 4.11 7.62
C VAL A 156 14.94 3.74 8.40
N PHE A 157 14.76 2.83 9.37
CA PHE A 157 15.82 2.19 10.17
C PHE A 157 16.65 1.20 9.36
#